data_AF-A0A848Z468-F1
#
_entry.id   AF-A0A848Z468-F1
#
_cell.length_a   1.000
_cell.length_b   1.000
_cell.length_c   1.000
_cell.angle_alpha   90.00
_cell.angle_beta   90.00
_cell.angle_gamma   90.00
#
_symmetry.space_group_name_H-M   'P 1'
#
loop_
_entity.id
_entity.type
_entity.pdbx_description
1 polymer ?
#
loop_
_entity_poly.entity_id
_entity_poly.type
_entity_poly.pdbx_seq_one_letter_code
_entity_poly.pdbx_strand_id
1 'polypeptide(L)'
;LSSAAPATAAAAELRLWAAAQSVAPPDRRIEALELYLGTYPQGRFAAMAGVQIAAARQQLAGTAERGLAVQAVAPDPAAVEAAIGLSRDQRRLAQRALTVLGFDTRGADGVFGPNSRRAIAAYQAARDAEATGYLTGTQHVALIDAAAAPLAALAAQQAEQAAARDAAAAPARPALAGGRLAAVEHWLYLLDSELDGPTVSRIAASDHDMVVVDFLPSQTDAADYPMAETVARWHEAARPKLAIAYINIGEAETYRAYWRDGWRVGAPEWILGDDPDGWENNFPVAFWFDEWRAIWTAPGGLLDQIVAAGFDGVYLDWIGAYEEDNVVAFAAADGVDPRQEMVWWIGDIAEHLRAARPGMLVIAQNALGLLDDPAYLDAIDAVAQEHVWFDGGVDNEPQGGCPLPRRNSEIGSAAWRSALTRECRRAYDSDPDGTLSASSEGYLAALERARGTGMAVFTVDYAEAAADISWIDSTARGSGFLPFIGRRALDRYQPPVD
;
A
#
# COMPACT_ATOMS: atom_id res chain seq x y z
N LEU A 1 -25.32 -48.80 2.08
CA LEU A 1 -25.81 -47.58 2.77
C LEU A 1 -24.71 -46.53 2.62
N SER A 2 -24.82 -45.67 1.61
CA SER A 2 -23.83 -44.61 1.33
C SER A 2 -24.27 -43.35 2.06
N SER A 3 -23.50 -42.90 3.06
CA SER A 3 -23.74 -41.63 3.75
C SER A 3 -23.18 -40.49 2.91
N ALA A 4 -24.05 -39.60 2.42
CA ALA A 4 -23.63 -38.36 1.78
C ALA A 4 -22.95 -37.44 2.81
N ALA A 5 -21.81 -36.87 2.43
CA ALA A 5 -21.12 -35.83 3.21
C ALA A 5 -22.02 -34.60 3.40
N PRO A 6 -21.90 -33.87 4.53
CA PRO A 6 -22.68 -32.66 4.75
C PRO A 6 -22.31 -31.60 3.70
N ALA A 7 -23.33 -31.00 3.08
CA ALA A 7 -23.13 -29.92 2.13
C ALA A 7 -22.50 -28.71 2.84
N THR A 8 -21.49 -28.09 2.21
CA THR A 8 -20.88 -26.85 2.71
C THR A 8 -21.91 -25.73 2.77
N ALA A 9 -21.69 -24.74 3.64
CA ALA A 9 -22.58 -23.57 3.77
C ALA A 9 -22.83 -22.87 2.42
N ALA A 10 -21.81 -22.82 1.56
CA ALA A 10 -21.95 -22.30 0.20
C ALA A 10 -22.82 -23.19 -0.71
N ALA A 11 -22.73 -24.52 -0.62
CA ALA A 11 -23.62 -25.38 -1.40
C ALA A 11 -25.08 -25.30 -0.93
N ALA A 12 -25.31 -25.04 0.36
CA ALA A 12 -26.65 -24.89 0.95
C ALA A 12 -27.31 -23.56 0.54
N GLU A 13 -26.57 -22.45 0.58
CA GLU A 13 -27.06 -21.14 0.14
C GLU A 13 -27.41 -21.13 -1.34
N LEU A 14 -26.59 -21.74 -2.20
CA LEU A 14 -26.85 -21.82 -3.64
C LEU A 14 -28.13 -22.61 -3.96
N ARG A 15 -28.42 -23.67 -3.20
CA ARG A 15 -29.66 -24.45 -3.36
C ARG A 15 -30.89 -23.67 -2.93
N LEU A 16 -30.82 -22.94 -1.82
CA LEU A 16 -31.94 -22.12 -1.36
C LEU A 16 -32.21 -20.97 -2.35
N TRP A 17 -31.16 -20.35 -2.85
CA TRP A 17 -31.23 -19.36 -3.92
C TRP A 17 -31.89 -19.94 -5.19
N ALA A 18 -31.38 -21.07 -5.71
CA ALA A 18 -31.94 -21.72 -6.89
C ALA A 18 -33.42 -22.13 -6.71
N ALA A 19 -33.81 -22.55 -5.50
CA ALA A 19 -35.19 -22.85 -5.16
C ALA A 19 -36.07 -21.59 -5.24
N ALA A 20 -35.62 -20.45 -4.70
CA ALA A 20 -36.34 -19.17 -4.81
C ALA A 20 -36.54 -18.73 -6.26
N GLN A 21 -35.51 -18.91 -7.12
CA GLN A 21 -35.60 -18.58 -8.54
C GLN A 21 -36.60 -19.46 -9.33
N SER A 22 -36.85 -20.68 -8.88
CA SER A 22 -37.79 -21.61 -9.53
C SER A 22 -39.28 -21.30 -9.29
N VAL A 23 -39.60 -20.42 -8.33
CA VAL A 23 -40.98 -20.08 -7.99
C VAL A 23 -41.53 -19.11 -9.03
N ALA A 24 -42.54 -19.50 -9.80
CA ALA A 24 -43.08 -18.69 -10.89
C ALA A 24 -44.02 -17.53 -10.48
N PRO A 25 -44.97 -17.71 -9.53
CA PRO A 25 -45.88 -16.62 -9.13
C PRO A 25 -45.14 -15.50 -8.37
N PRO A 26 -45.33 -14.21 -8.69
CA PRO A 26 -44.59 -13.10 -8.08
C PRO A 26 -44.77 -12.99 -6.56
N ASP A 27 -45.98 -13.24 -6.06
CA ASP A 27 -46.32 -13.27 -4.63
C ASP A 27 -45.55 -14.38 -3.89
N ARG A 28 -45.57 -15.60 -4.42
CA ARG A 28 -44.83 -16.74 -3.82
C ARG A 28 -43.32 -16.62 -3.98
N ARG A 29 -42.85 -15.90 -5.01
CA ARG A 29 -41.43 -15.62 -5.22
C ARG A 29 -40.91 -14.63 -4.18
N ILE A 30 -41.70 -13.63 -3.80
CA ILE A 30 -41.36 -12.70 -2.70
C ILE A 30 -41.16 -13.49 -1.41
N GLU A 31 -42.09 -14.38 -1.05
CA GLU A 31 -41.97 -15.21 0.16
C GLU A 31 -40.70 -16.07 0.15
N ALA A 32 -40.34 -16.66 -0.99
CA ALA A 32 -39.14 -17.48 -1.12
C ALA A 32 -37.83 -16.66 -1.04
N LEU A 33 -37.83 -15.42 -1.55
CA LEU A 33 -36.69 -14.50 -1.47
C LEU A 33 -36.53 -13.89 -0.07
N GLU A 34 -37.63 -13.62 0.64
CA GLU A 34 -37.62 -13.20 2.04
C GLU A 34 -37.11 -14.31 2.96
N LEU A 35 -37.48 -15.57 2.68
CA LEU A 35 -36.92 -16.74 3.37
C LEU A 35 -35.41 -16.87 3.13
N TYR A 36 -34.96 -16.62 1.89
CA TYR A 36 -33.53 -16.59 1.57
C TYR A 36 -32.80 -15.50 2.38
N LEU A 37 -33.33 -14.27 2.43
CA LEU A 37 -32.76 -13.16 3.19
C LEU A 37 -32.74 -13.41 4.71
N GLY A 38 -33.77 -14.07 5.25
CA GLY A 38 -33.80 -14.46 6.65
C GLY A 38 -32.76 -15.54 7.01
N THR A 39 -32.40 -16.39 6.05
CA THR A 39 -31.43 -17.48 6.26
C THR A 39 -29.99 -17.02 6.00
N TYR A 40 -29.78 -16.15 5.00
CA TYR A 40 -28.47 -15.63 4.60
C TYR A 40 -28.50 -14.09 4.47
N PRO A 41 -28.60 -13.36 5.58
CA PRO A 41 -28.76 -11.89 5.56
C PRO A 41 -27.55 -11.15 4.98
N GLN A 42 -26.35 -11.73 5.10
CA GLN A 42 -25.11 -11.28 4.46
C GLN A 42 -24.66 -12.24 3.34
N GLY A 43 -25.60 -13.02 2.81
CA GLY A 43 -25.32 -14.00 1.77
C GLY A 43 -24.95 -13.37 0.43
N ARG A 44 -24.28 -14.13 -0.43
CA ARG A 44 -23.79 -13.69 -1.74
C ARG A 44 -24.88 -13.15 -2.67
N PHE A 45 -26.14 -13.54 -2.45
CA PHE A 45 -27.31 -13.07 -3.20
C PHE A 45 -28.24 -12.15 -2.41
N ALA A 46 -27.86 -11.68 -1.20
CA ALA A 46 -28.74 -10.88 -0.34
C ALA A 46 -29.19 -9.58 -1.02
N ALA A 47 -28.27 -8.83 -1.61
CA ALA A 47 -28.60 -7.63 -2.37
C ALA A 47 -29.55 -7.93 -3.54
N MET A 48 -29.31 -9.03 -4.27
CA MET A 48 -30.14 -9.43 -5.42
C MET A 48 -31.54 -9.88 -4.98
N ALA A 49 -31.68 -10.55 -3.83
CA ALA A 49 -32.97 -10.92 -3.28
C ALA A 49 -33.81 -9.68 -2.94
N GLY A 50 -33.20 -8.65 -2.36
CA GLY A 50 -33.85 -7.37 -2.07
C GLY A 50 -34.37 -6.66 -3.34
N VAL A 51 -33.56 -6.62 -4.39
CA VAL A 51 -33.94 -6.05 -5.70
C VAL A 51 -35.10 -6.82 -6.34
N GLN A 52 -35.06 -8.16 -6.31
CA GLN A 52 -36.12 -8.98 -6.89
C GLN A 52 -37.43 -8.88 -6.10
N ILE A 53 -37.39 -8.74 -4.78
CA ILE A 53 -38.58 -8.47 -3.96
C ILE A 53 -39.19 -7.11 -4.34
N ALA A 54 -38.38 -6.06 -4.46
CA ALA A 54 -38.86 -4.73 -4.85
C ALA A 54 -39.51 -4.74 -6.24
N ALA A 55 -38.88 -5.40 -7.22
CA ALA A 55 -39.41 -5.54 -8.57
C ALA A 55 -40.72 -6.35 -8.63
N ALA A 56 -40.79 -7.47 -7.91
CA ALA A 56 -42.00 -8.30 -7.84
C ALA A 56 -43.17 -7.54 -7.17
N ARG A 57 -42.89 -6.74 -6.13
CA ARG A 57 -43.90 -5.87 -5.48
C ARG A 57 -44.39 -4.77 -6.41
N GLN A 58 -43.50 -4.14 -7.19
CA GLN A 58 -43.90 -3.19 -8.22
C GLN A 58 -44.74 -3.83 -9.32
N GLN A 59 -44.44 -5.06 -9.72
CA GLN A 59 -45.24 -5.79 -10.70
C GLN A 59 -46.66 -6.05 -10.21
N LEU A 60 -46.81 -6.45 -8.93
CA LEU A 60 -48.11 -6.65 -8.28
C LEU A 60 -48.88 -5.32 -8.13
N ALA A 61 -48.18 -4.23 -7.79
CA ALA A 61 -48.77 -2.88 -7.73
C ALA A 61 -49.21 -2.38 -9.12
N GLY A 62 -48.39 -2.59 -10.15
CA GLY A 62 -48.69 -2.22 -11.53
C GLY A 62 -49.84 -3.02 -12.14
N THR A 63 -50.11 -4.25 -11.67
CA THR A 63 -51.34 -4.98 -12.05
C THR A 63 -52.61 -4.42 -11.42
N ALA A 64 -52.51 -3.71 -10.29
CA ALA A 64 -53.64 -2.99 -9.69
C ALA A 64 -53.94 -1.66 -10.40
N GLU A 65 -52.95 -1.04 -11.06
CA GLU A 65 -53.09 0.26 -11.73
C GLU A 65 -53.37 0.18 -13.25
N ARG A 66 -53.35 -1.02 -13.87
CA ARG A 66 -53.70 -1.24 -15.30
C ARG A 66 -55.20 -1.22 -15.59
N GLY A 67 -55.91 -0.24 -15.03
CA GLY A 67 -57.26 0.15 -15.43
C GLY A 67 -57.31 1.31 -16.44
N LEU A 68 -56.19 2.01 -16.70
CA LEU A 68 -56.18 3.18 -17.60
C LEU A 68 -54.88 3.22 -18.42
N ALA A 69 -55.02 3.25 -19.75
CA ALA A 69 -53.93 3.17 -20.71
C ALA A 69 -53.28 4.53 -20.98
N VAL A 70 -51.94 4.59 -20.94
CA VAL A 70 -51.11 5.64 -21.53
C VAL A 70 -49.95 4.96 -22.28
N GLN A 71 -49.66 5.41 -23.49
CA GLN A 71 -48.55 4.93 -24.32
C GLN A 71 -47.21 5.14 -23.59
N ALA A 72 -46.49 4.06 -23.31
CA ALA A 72 -45.22 4.08 -22.61
C ALA A 72 -44.08 4.59 -23.52
N VAL A 73 -43.40 5.65 -23.09
CA VAL A 73 -42.08 6.05 -23.62
C VAL A 73 -41.05 5.05 -23.05
N ALA A 74 -40.18 4.52 -23.90
CA ALA A 74 -39.12 3.62 -23.45
C ALA A 74 -38.18 4.35 -22.46
N PRO A 75 -37.76 3.69 -21.36
CA PRO A 75 -36.90 4.31 -20.36
C PRO A 75 -35.49 4.60 -20.91
N ASP A 76 -34.88 5.69 -20.45
CA ASP A 76 -33.50 6.07 -20.79
C ASP A 76 -32.50 4.96 -20.38
N PRO A 77 -31.70 4.40 -21.32
CA PRO A 77 -30.73 3.35 -21.04
C PRO A 77 -29.73 3.70 -19.92
N ALA A 78 -29.34 4.97 -19.79
CA ALA A 78 -28.44 5.40 -18.72
C ALA A 78 -29.12 5.31 -17.34
N ALA A 79 -30.40 5.69 -17.25
CA ALA A 79 -31.18 5.54 -16.03
C ALA A 79 -31.42 4.06 -15.66
N VAL A 80 -31.57 3.19 -16.65
CA VAL A 80 -31.71 1.73 -16.45
C VAL A 80 -30.42 1.13 -15.88
N GLU A 81 -29.25 1.52 -16.40
CA GLU A 81 -27.96 1.07 -15.85
C GLU A 81 -27.63 1.74 -14.49
N ALA A 82 -28.10 2.94 -14.23
CA ALA A 82 -27.97 3.53 -12.90
C ALA A 82 -28.81 2.76 -11.85
N ALA A 83 -30.02 2.33 -12.24
CA ALA A 83 -30.96 1.64 -11.36
C ALA A 83 -30.53 0.23 -10.93
N ILE A 84 -29.57 -0.40 -11.63
CA ILE A 84 -29.00 -1.70 -11.21
C ILE A 84 -28.02 -1.55 -10.03
N GLY A 85 -27.55 -0.33 -9.73
CA GLY A 85 -26.78 -0.04 -8.52
C GLY A 85 -25.43 -0.78 -8.42
N LEU A 86 -24.72 -0.96 -9.54
CA LEU A 86 -23.44 -1.69 -9.54
C LEU A 86 -22.41 -1.00 -8.64
N SER A 87 -21.71 -1.78 -7.80
CA SER A 87 -20.51 -1.32 -7.10
C SER A 87 -19.37 -1.07 -8.09
N ARG A 88 -18.30 -0.38 -7.65
CA ARG A 88 -17.12 -0.18 -8.50
C ARG A 88 -16.48 -1.52 -8.89
N ASP A 89 -16.43 -2.49 -7.97
CA ASP A 89 -15.91 -3.84 -8.25
C ASP A 89 -16.71 -4.57 -9.30
N GLN A 90 -18.04 -4.45 -9.24
CA GLN A 90 -18.91 -5.04 -10.26
C GLN A 90 -18.69 -4.39 -11.63
N ARG A 91 -18.39 -3.08 -11.67
CA ARG A 91 -17.99 -2.39 -12.89
C ARG A 91 -16.60 -2.81 -13.38
N ARG A 92 -15.60 -2.96 -12.49
CA ARG A 92 -14.27 -3.51 -12.82
C ARG A 92 -14.40 -4.91 -13.41
N LEU A 93 -15.18 -5.77 -12.75
CA LEU A 93 -15.46 -7.13 -13.20
C LEU A 93 -16.13 -7.14 -14.58
N ALA A 94 -17.10 -6.26 -14.82
CA ALA A 94 -17.71 -6.10 -16.14
C ALA A 94 -16.71 -5.64 -17.21
N GLN A 95 -15.79 -4.72 -16.90
CA GLN A 95 -14.74 -4.30 -17.84
C GLN A 95 -13.73 -5.41 -18.15
N ARG A 96 -13.30 -6.16 -17.14
CA ARG A 96 -12.45 -7.36 -17.32
C ARG A 96 -13.19 -8.41 -18.15
N ALA A 97 -14.47 -8.66 -17.83
CA ALA A 97 -15.32 -9.58 -18.58
C ALA A 97 -15.44 -9.19 -20.05
N LEU A 98 -15.67 -7.90 -20.35
CA LEU A 98 -15.69 -7.39 -21.72
C LEU A 98 -14.35 -7.64 -22.43
N THR A 99 -13.24 -7.31 -21.78
CA THR A 99 -11.90 -7.45 -22.34
C THR A 99 -11.55 -8.91 -22.66
N VAL A 100 -11.78 -9.84 -21.73
CA VAL A 100 -11.50 -11.28 -21.98
C VAL A 100 -12.43 -11.90 -23.02
N LEU A 101 -13.59 -11.29 -23.27
CA LEU A 101 -14.51 -11.66 -24.35
C LEU A 101 -14.19 -10.97 -25.69
N GLY A 102 -13.09 -10.20 -25.76
CA GLY A 102 -12.62 -9.54 -26.98
C GLY A 102 -13.18 -8.13 -27.21
N PHE A 103 -13.86 -7.55 -26.22
CA PHE A 103 -14.38 -6.18 -26.26
C PHE A 103 -13.50 -5.29 -25.38
N ASP A 104 -12.39 -4.82 -25.95
CA ASP A 104 -11.37 -4.05 -25.24
C ASP A 104 -11.91 -2.74 -24.63
N THR A 105 -11.86 -2.65 -23.30
CA THR A 105 -12.25 -1.46 -22.54
C THR A 105 -11.08 -0.48 -22.31
N ARG A 106 -9.85 -0.86 -22.70
CA ARG A 106 -8.59 -0.15 -22.47
C ARG A 106 -8.31 0.13 -21.00
N GLY A 107 -8.67 -0.82 -20.14
CA GLY A 107 -8.55 -0.73 -18.69
C GLY A 107 -9.81 -1.20 -17.97
N ALA A 108 -9.67 -1.55 -16.69
CA ALA A 108 -10.76 -2.01 -15.84
C ALA A 108 -10.75 -1.26 -14.49
N ASP A 109 -10.89 0.06 -14.58
CA ASP A 109 -10.83 1.04 -13.48
C ASP A 109 -12.13 1.16 -12.67
N GLY A 110 -13.21 0.49 -13.09
CA GLY A 110 -14.53 0.54 -12.48
C GLY A 110 -15.34 1.79 -12.84
N VAL A 111 -14.86 2.59 -13.80
CA VAL A 111 -15.53 3.77 -14.34
C VAL A 111 -16.00 3.49 -15.77
N PHE A 112 -17.30 3.52 -16.00
CA PHE A 112 -17.85 3.34 -17.35
C PHE A 112 -17.74 4.62 -18.21
N GLY A 113 -16.50 4.96 -18.57
CA GLY A 113 -16.16 6.04 -19.51
C GLY A 113 -16.36 5.68 -20.99
N PRO A 114 -16.00 6.58 -21.93
CA PRO A 114 -16.28 6.40 -23.37
C PRO A 114 -15.80 5.09 -23.98
N ASN A 115 -14.67 4.54 -23.52
CA ASN A 115 -14.15 3.25 -23.98
C ASN A 115 -15.03 2.08 -23.49
N SER A 116 -15.45 2.10 -22.23
CA SER A 116 -16.40 1.12 -21.68
C SER A 116 -17.74 1.19 -22.42
N ARG A 117 -18.24 2.39 -22.71
CA ARG A 117 -19.48 2.58 -23.49
C ARG A 117 -19.38 1.95 -24.89
N ARG A 118 -18.25 2.16 -25.57
CA ARG A 118 -17.98 1.52 -26.87
C ARG A 118 -17.88 0.00 -26.77
N ALA A 119 -17.20 -0.52 -25.76
CA ALA A 119 -17.08 -1.96 -25.54
C ALA A 119 -18.42 -2.62 -25.22
N ILE A 120 -19.25 -1.99 -24.37
CA ILE A 120 -20.62 -2.45 -24.05
C ILE A 120 -21.50 -2.44 -25.30
N ALA A 121 -21.45 -1.37 -26.10
CA ALA A 121 -22.21 -1.28 -27.35
C ALA A 121 -21.79 -2.36 -28.37
N ALA A 122 -20.48 -2.63 -28.48
CA ALA A 122 -19.97 -3.70 -29.33
C ALA A 122 -20.39 -5.09 -28.83
N TYR A 123 -20.36 -5.31 -27.51
CA TYR A 123 -20.82 -6.53 -26.86
C TYR A 123 -22.32 -6.80 -27.09
N GLN A 124 -23.14 -5.74 -27.02
CA GLN A 124 -24.58 -5.78 -27.29
C GLN A 124 -24.85 -6.11 -28.76
N ALA A 125 -24.17 -5.43 -29.69
CA ALA A 125 -24.31 -5.67 -31.13
C ALA A 125 -23.94 -7.11 -31.50
N ALA A 126 -22.90 -7.68 -30.87
CA ALA A 126 -22.49 -9.07 -31.08
C ALA A 126 -23.51 -10.12 -30.58
N ARG A 127 -24.57 -9.70 -29.88
CA ARG A 127 -25.65 -10.53 -29.32
C ARG A 127 -27.02 -10.17 -29.88
N ASP A 128 -27.05 -9.47 -31.02
CA ASP A 128 -28.26 -8.98 -31.67
C ASP A 128 -29.16 -8.13 -30.75
N ALA A 129 -28.56 -7.47 -29.77
CA ALA A 129 -29.23 -6.52 -28.87
C ALA A 129 -29.02 -5.08 -29.34
N GLU A 130 -29.91 -4.17 -28.92
CA GLU A 130 -29.74 -2.74 -29.17
C GLU A 130 -28.44 -2.22 -28.53
N ALA A 131 -27.58 -1.60 -29.35
CA ALA A 131 -26.24 -1.15 -28.96
C ALA A 131 -26.27 0.20 -28.22
N THR A 132 -26.92 0.22 -27.06
CA THR A 132 -27.10 1.44 -26.25
C THR A 132 -25.81 1.91 -25.57
N GLY A 133 -24.84 1.02 -25.34
CA GLY A 133 -23.65 1.30 -24.55
C GLY A 133 -23.86 1.29 -23.03
N TYR A 134 -25.06 0.89 -22.58
CA TYR A 134 -25.45 0.79 -21.17
C TYR A 134 -26.01 -0.60 -20.87
N LEU A 135 -25.52 -1.25 -19.82
CA LEU A 135 -25.93 -2.59 -19.42
C LEU A 135 -27.26 -2.57 -18.67
N THR A 136 -28.18 -3.46 -19.05
CA THR A 136 -29.29 -3.85 -18.18
C THR A 136 -28.83 -4.88 -17.14
N GLY A 137 -29.59 -5.08 -16.06
CA GLY A 137 -29.25 -6.09 -15.05
C GLY A 137 -29.09 -7.49 -15.63
N THR A 138 -29.97 -7.86 -16.56
CA THR A 138 -29.90 -9.14 -17.29
C THR A 138 -28.65 -9.23 -18.18
N GLN A 139 -28.28 -8.13 -18.85
CA GLN A 139 -27.07 -8.10 -19.69
C GLN A 139 -25.79 -8.16 -18.85
N HIS A 140 -25.76 -7.53 -17.67
CA HIS A 140 -24.64 -7.62 -16.74
C HIS A 140 -24.43 -9.07 -16.27
N VAL A 141 -25.50 -9.76 -15.85
CA VAL A 141 -25.40 -11.19 -15.46
C VAL A 141 -24.91 -12.05 -16.62
N ALA A 142 -25.50 -11.90 -17.80
CA ALA A 142 -25.10 -12.66 -18.98
C ALA A 142 -23.64 -12.40 -19.41
N LEU A 143 -23.14 -11.17 -19.20
CA LEU A 143 -21.75 -10.79 -19.45
C LEU A 143 -20.80 -11.53 -18.50
N ILE A 144 -21.09 -11.52 -17.20
CA ILE A 144 -20.26 -12.19 -16.20
C ILE A 144 -20.28 -13.71 -16.40
N ASP A 145 -21.45 -14.30 -16.64
CA ASP A 145 -21.58 -15.73 -16.89
C ASP A 145 -20.79 -16.17 -18.13
N ALA A 146 -20.87 -15.39 -19.21
CA ALA A 146 -20.11 -15.67 -20.43
C ALA A 146 -18.58 -15.55 -20.22
N ALA A 147 -18.15 -14.65 -19.34
CA ALA A 147 -16.74 -14.42 -19.03
C ALA A 147 -16.20 -15.32 -17.91
N ALA A 148 -17.04 -16.12 -17.22
CA ALA A 148 -16.62 -16.88 -16.04
C ALA A 148 -15.43 -17.81 -16.29
N ALA A 149 -15.48 -18.59 -17.38
CA ALA A 149 -14.40 -19.51 -17.75
C ALA A 149 -13.10 -18.80 -18.16
N PRO A 150 -13.11 -17.80 -19.07
CA PRO A 150 -11.88 -17.08 -19.42
C PRO A 150 -11.32 -16.22 -18.27
N LEU A 151 -12.16 -15.66 -17.38
CA LEU A 151 -11.69 -14.98 -16.16
C LEU A 151 -11.01 -15.95 -15.20
N ALA A 152 -11.59 -17.15 -15.00
CA ALA A 152 -10.96 -18.17 -14.18
C ALA A 152 -9.64 -18.68 -14.77
N ALA A 153 -9.56 -18.82 -16.10
CA ALA A 153 -8.33 -19.20 -16.78
C ALA A 153 -7.25 -18.11 -16.68
N LEU A 154 -7.62 -16.83 -16.82
CA LEU A 154 -6.70 -15.70 -16.63
C LEU A 154 -6.18 -15.64 -15.19
N ALA A 155 -7.07 -15.79 -14.20
CA ALA A 155 -6.69 -15.83 -12.79
C ALA A 155 -5.76 -17.02 -12.48
N ALA A 156 -6.05 -18.20 -13.04
CA ALA A 156 -5.18 -19.37 -12.90
C ALA A 156 -3.81 -19.18 -13.57
N GLN A 157 -3.78 -18.55 -14.76
CA GLN A 157 -2.54 -18.22 -15.46
C GLN A 157 -1.71 -17.20 -14.67
N GLN A 158 -2.34 -16.18 -14.10
CA GLN A 158 -1.69 -15.20 -13.24
C GLN A 158 -1.14 -15.86 -11.96
N ALA A 159 -1.91 -16.75 -11.33
CA ALA A 159 -1.47 -17.51 -10.17
C ALA A 159 -0.32 -18.49 -10.50
N GLU A 160 -0.35 -19.14 -11.67
CA GLU A 160 0.74 -19.99 -12.16
C GLU A 160 1.99 -19.17 -12.49
N GLN A 161 1.83 -17.97 -13.08
CA GLN A 161 2.94 -17.05 -13.31
C GLN A 161 3.52 -16.52 -12.00
N ALA A 162 2.69 -16.20 -11.01
CA ALA A 162 3.13 -15.82 -9.67
C ALA A 162 3.88 -16.97 -8.98
N ALA A 163 3.31 -18.19 -8.97
CA ALA A 163 3.97 -19.37 -8.41
C ALA A 163 5.25 -19.76 -9.18
N ALA A 164 5.31 -19.53 -10.49
CA ALA A 164 6.51 -19.73 -11.30
C ALA A 164 7.57 -18.65 -11.04
N ARG A 165 7.16 -17.41 -10.72
CA ARG A 165 8.06 -16.36 -10.21
C ARG A 165 8.60 -16.75 -8.84
N ASP A 166 7.76 -17.20 -7.92
CA ASP A 166 8.16 -17.69 -6.59
C ASP A 166 9.10 -18.90 -6.70
N ALA A 167 8.85 -19.81 -7.64
CA ALA A 167 9.72 -20.98 -7.88
C ALA A 167 11.00 -20.65 -8.66
N ALA A 168 11.01 -19.57 -9.45
CA ALA A 168 12.19 -19.05 -10.14
C ALA A 168 13.01 -18.09 -9.25
N ALA A 169 12.41 -17.56 -8.18
CA ALA A 169 13.03 -16.83 -7.09
C ALA A 169 13.76 -17.79 -6.13
N ALA A 170 14.71 -18.54 -6.69
CA ALA A 170 15.84 -19.01 -5.92
C ALA A 170 17.13 -18.89 -6.74
N PRO A 171 17.70 -17.69 -6.86
CA PRO A 171 19.12 -17.54 -6.61
C PRO A 171 19.34 -17.28 -5.11
N ALA A 172 20.37 -17.90 -4.55
CA ALA A 172 20.93 -17.49 -3.27
C ALA A 172 21.20 -15.96 -3.27
N ARG A 173 21.00 -15.29 -2.12
CA ARG A 173 21.42 -13.90 -1.86
C ARG A 173 22.68 -13.61 -2.68
N PRO A 174 22.68 -12.65 -3.61
CA PRO A 174 23.93 -12.24 -4.21
C PRO A 174 24.80 -11.71 -3.08
N ALA A 175 25.89 -12.43 -2.78
CA ALA A 175 26.87 -12.08 -1.75
C ALA A 175 27.48 -10.67 -1.93
N LEU A 176 27.15 -9.99 -3.05
CA LEU A 176 27.60 -8.66 -3.42
C LEU A 176 26.89 -7.52 -2.66
N ALA A 177 25.59 -7.64 -2.32
CA ALA A 177 24.85 -6.55 -1.67
C ALA A 177 25.15 -6.44 -0.16
N GLY A 178 25.15 -7.59 0.54
CA GLY A 178 25.58 -7.66 1.94
C GLY A 178 27.04 -7.20 2.15
N GLY A 179 27.90 -7.36 1.13
CA GLY A 179 29.29 -6.91 1.18
C GLY A 179 29.46 -5.38 1.15
N ARG A 180 28.56 -4.64 0.47
CA ARG A 180 28.63 -3.17 0.39
C ARG A 180 28.18 -2.52 1.69
N LEU A 181 27.07 -3.00 2.25
CA LEU A 181 26.53 -2.48 3.51
C LEU A 181 27.39 -2.89 4.72
N ALA A 182 28.08 -4.03 4.67
CA ALA A 182 29.01 -4.44 5.73
C ALA A 182 30.22 -3.51 5.91
N ALA A 183 30.53 -2.68 4.91
CA ALA A 183 31.63 -1.70 4.98
C ALA A 183 31.19 -0.33 5.51
N VAL A 184 29.90 -0.12 5.78
CA VAL A 184 29.38 1.15 6.30
C VAL A 184 29.67 1.23 7.80
N GLU A 185 30.42 2.24 8.23
CA GLU A 185 30.68 2.55 9.64
C GLU A 185 29.91 3.79 10.10
N HIS A 186 29.77 4.77 9.19
CA HIS A 186 29.05 6.02 9.43
C HIS A 186 28.08 6.28 8.28
N TRP A 187 26.86 6.69 8.61
CA TRP A 187 25.87 7.04 7.61
C TRP A 187 25.10 8.29 7.99
N LEU A 188 24.66 9.03 6.97
CA LEU A 188 23.91 10.26 7.11
C LEU A 188 22.47 10.03 6.65
N TYR A 189 21.50 10.44 7.46
CA TYR A 189 20.09 10.54 7.07
C TYR A 189 19.69 12.02 7.02
N LEU A 190 19.42 12.53 5.82
CA LEU A 190 19.17 13.95 5.56
C LEU A 190 18.05 14.10 4.52
N LEU A 191 16.87 14.49 4.96
CA LEU A 191 15.68 14.70 4.11
C LEU A 191 15.38 16.18 3.88
N ASP A 192 16.42 17.01 3.95
CA ASP A 192 16.32 18.43 3.65
C ASP A 192 15.85 18.66 2.21
N SER A 193 14.79 19.47 2.05
CA SER A 193 14.25 19.87 0.75
C SER A 193 15.19 20.83 -0.01
N GLU A 194 16.20 21.40 0.65
CA GLU A 194 17.20 22.27 0.06
C GLU A 194 18.62 21.71 0.17
N LEU A 195 18.94 20.69 -0.64
CA LEU A 195 20.29 20.13 -0.69
C LEU A 195 21.28 21.03 -1.46
N ASP A 196 21.72 22.12 -0.81
CA ASP A 196 22.56 23.15 -1.41
C ASP A 196 24.01 22.71 -1.71
N GLY A 197 24.69 23.46 -2.59
CA GLY A 197 26.07 23.16 -3.01
C GLY A 197 27.08 23.05 -1.85
N PRO A 198 27.05 23.94 -0.83
CA PRO A 198 27.82 23.79 0.41
C PRO A 198 27.56 22.47 1.14
N THR A 199 26.31 22.04 1.28
CA THR A 199 25.94 20.79 1.96
C THR A 199 26.40 19.58 1.17
N VAL A 200 26.18 19.55 -0.15
CA VAL A 200 26.72 18.50 -1.04
C VAL A 200 28.24 18.38 -0.89
N SER A 201 28.94 19.52 -0.85
CA SER A 201 30.41 19.56 -0.67
C SER A 201 30.85 19.03 0.68
N ARG A 202 30.09 19.35 1.73
CA ARG A 202 30.36 18.90 3.09
C ARG A 202 30.19 17.40 3.21
N ILE A 203 29.11 16.84 2.63
CA ILE A 203 28.87 15.38 2.58
C ILE A 203 30.03 14.69 1.84
N ALA A 204 30.42 15.19 0.66
CA ALA A 204 31.53 14.62 -0.11
C ALA A 204 32.85 14.61 0.67
N ALA A 205 33.11 15.63 1.49
CA ALA A 205 34.34 15.75 2.28
C ALA A 205 34.30 15.00 3.63
N SER A 206 33.14 14.51 4.05
CA SER A 206 32.94 13.86 5.35
C SER A 206 33.44 12.42 5.40
N ASP A 207 33.50 11.85 6.61
CA ASP A 207 33.82 10.44 6.84
C ASP A 207 32.59 9.51 6.80
N HIS A 208 31.41 9.99 6.36
CA HIS A 208 30.27 9.11 6.08
C HIS A 208 30.60 8.14 4.94
N ASP A 209 30.12 6.90 5.02
CA ASP A 209 30.24 5.88 3.99
C ASP A 209 28.94 5.73 3.18
N MET A 210 27.81 6.10 3.78
CA MET A 210 26.49 6.06 3.15
C MET A 210 25.71 7.34 3.45
N VAL A 211 24.92 7.79 2.49
CA VAL A 211 24.02 8.94 2.63
C VAL A 211 22.64 8.57 2.10
N VAL A 212 21.63 8.74 2.94
CA VAL A 212 20.21 8.64 2.60
C VAL A 212 19.68 10.05 2.45
N VAL A 213 19.19 10.38 1.26
CA VAL A 213 18.60 11.69 0.93
C VAL A 213 17.32 11.53 0.13
N ASP A 214 16.45 12.53 0.20
CA ASP A 214 15.28 12.61 -0.68
C ASP A 214 15.71 12.64 -2.16
N PHE A 215 14.94 11.95 -3.01
CA PHE A 215 15.00 12.15 -4.45
C PHE A 215 14.33 13.47 -4.86
N LEU A 216 15.04 14.58 -4.68
CA LEU A 216 14.53 15.95 -4.92
C LEU A 216 13.85 16.18 -6.28
N PRO A 217 14.27 15.59 -7.42
CA PRO A 217 13.52 15.72 -8.67
C PRO A 217 12.07 15.21 -8.62
N SER A 218 11.73 14.39 -7.62
CA SER A 218 10.34 14.00 -7.36
C SER A 218 9.52 15.07 -6.65
N GLN A 219 10.13 16.13 -6.09
CA GLN A 219 9.42 17.26 -5.50
C GLN A 219 9.10 18.32 -6.56
N THR A 220 7.92 18.90 -6.48
CA THR A 220 7.41 19.86 -7.49
C THR A 220 8.33 21.07 -7.64
N ASP A 221 8.83 21.61 -6.52
CA ASP A 221 9.66 22.82 -6.52
C ASP A 221 11.15 22.53 -6.76
N ALA A 222 11.55 21.25 -6.81
CA ALA A 222 12.93 20.82 -7.01
C ALA A 222 13.11 19.87 -8.21
N ALA A 223 12.15 19.84 -9.14
CA ALA A 223 12.16 18.97 -10.32
C ALA A 223 13.43 19.10 -11.17
N ASP A 224 14.01 20.31 -11.25
CA ASP A 224 15.23 20.60 -12.01
C ASP A 224 16.53 20.41 -11.20
N TYR A 225 16.46 19.87 -9.97
CA TYR A 225 17.64 19.64 -9.15
C TYR A 225 18.59 18.65 -9.84
N PRO A 226 19.91 18.95 -9.95
CA PRO A 226 20.86 18.15 -10.71
C PRO A 226 21.31 16.89 -9.95
N MET A 227 20.36 16.01 -9.64
CA MET A 227 20.59 14.89 -8.74
C MET A 227 21.66 13.92 -9.26
N ALA A 228 21.71 13.68 -10.58
CA ALA A 228 22.73 12.82 -11.18
C ALA A 228 24.16 13.35 -10.96
N GLU A 229 24.35 14.67 -11.01
CA GLU A 229 25.63 15.33 -10.80
C GLU A 229 26.02 15.30 -9.31
N THR A 230 25.03 15.50 -8.43
CA THR A 230 25.20 15.38 -6.97
C THR A 230 25.64 13.96 -6.58
N VAL A 231 24.94 12.93 -7.06
CA VAL A 231 25.27 11.52 -6.79
C VAL A 231 26.65 11.17 -7.35
N ALA A 232 26.95 11.55 -8.60
CA ALA A 232 28.27 11.31 -9.19
C ALA A 232 29.39 11.94 -8.36
N ARG A 233 29.19 13.15 -7.85
CA ARG A 233 30.17 13.82 -6.98
C ARG A 233 30.41 13.07 -5.67
N TRP A 234 29.39 12.43 -5.11
CA TRP A 234 29.56 11.59 -3.91
C TRP A 234 30.24 10.26 -4.20
N HIS A 235 30.01 9.68 -5.39
CA HIS A 235 30.77 8.50 -5.84
C HIS A 235 32.25 8.81 -6.10
N GLU A 236 32.56 10.01 -6.59
CA GLU A 236 33.93 10.47 -6.88
C GLU A 236 34.65 11.08 -5.67
N ALA A 237 33.98 11.17 -4.52
CA ALA A 237 34.58 11.69 -3.29
C ALA A 237 35.80 10.85 -2.87
N ALA A 238 36.73 11.48 -2.14
CA ALA A 238 37.94 10.80 -1.63
C ALA A 238 37.61 9.56 -0.79
N ARG A 239 36.49 9.63 -0.06
CA ARG A 239 35.77 8.48 0.47
C ARG A 239 34.42 8.38 -0.26
N PRO A 240 34.28 7.49 -1.25
CA PRO A 240 33.03 7.33 -2.00
C PRO A 240 31.85 7.05 -1.08
N LYS A 241 30.70 7.66 -1.35
CA LYS A 241 29.48 7.42 -0.58
C LYS A 241 28.59 6.43 -1.32
N LEU A 242 27.97 5.51 -0.58
CA LEU A 242 26.75 4.85 -1.04
C LEU A 242 25.61 5.88 -1.00
N ALA A 243 25.06 6.26 -2.14
CA ALA A 243 23.95 7.20 -2.22
C ALA A 243 22.63 6.42 -2.26
N ILE A 244 21.74 6.65 -1.31
CA ILE A 244 20.46 5.93 -1.18
C ILE A 244 19.31 6.93 -1.27
N ALA A 245 18.35 6.67 -2.15
CA ALA A 245 17.18 7.52 -2.34
C ALA A 245 16.10 7.15 -1.32
N TYR A 246 15.71 8.10 -0.47
CA TYR A 246 14.50 7.98 0.33
C TYR A 246 13.26 8.01 -0.59
N ILE A 247 12.34 7.06 -0.37
CA ILE A 247 11.04 7.03 -1.00
C ILE A 247 9.96 6.58 -0.01
N ASN A 248 8.85 7.30 0.04
CA ASN A 248 7.66 6.90 0.79
C ASN A 248 6.77 6.03 -0.12
N ILE A 249 6.59 4.75 0.24
CA ILE A 249 5.86 3.79 -0.60
C ILE A 249 4.45 3.44 -0.09
N GLY A 250 4.14 3.88 1.13
CA GLY A 250 2.87 3.66 1.81
C GLY A 250 1.98 4.89 1.89
N GLU A 251 2.46 6.06 1.46
CA GLU A 251 1.69 7.29 1.41
C GLU A 251 1.95 8.11 0.14
N ALA A 252 0.95 8.91 -0.23
CA ALA A 252 1.06 9.94 -1.24
C ALA A 252 1.31 11.31 -0.60
N GLU A 253 2.23 12.07 -1.17
CA GLU A 253 2.70 13.37 -0.66
C GLU A 253 2.31 14.49 -1.65
N THR A 254 1.63 15.55 -1.20
CA THR A 254 1.11 16.58 -2.13
C THR A 254 2.19 17.39 -2.83
N TYR A 255 3.36 17.49 -2.22
CA TYR A 255 4.47 18.26 -2.75
C TYR A 255 5.26 17.49 -3.82
N ARG A 256 4.92 16.23 -4.10
CA ARG A 256 5.57 15.43 -5.15
C ARG A 256 5.01 15.75 -6.53
N ALA A 257 5.87 15.70 -7.55
CA ALA A 257 5.54 15.96 -8.95
C ALA A 257 4.52 14.97 -9.56
N TYR A 258 4.27 13.83 -8.90
CA TYR A 258 3.21 12.91 -9.33
C TYR A 258 1.81 13.36 -8.87
N TRP A 259 1.71 14.19 -7.83
CA TRP A 259 0.45 14.67 -7.30
C TRP A 259 -0.30 15.48 -8.37
N ARG A 260 -1.62 15.30 -8.47
CA ARG A 260 -2.43 15.93 -9.51
C ARG A 260 -3.51 16.82 -8.92
N ASP A 261 -3.86 17.86 -9.68
CA ASP A 261 -4.98 18.73 -9.34
C ASP A 261 -6.26 17.94 -9.08
N GLY A 262 -6.89 18.21 -7.94
CA GLY A 262 -8.13 17.56 -7.51
C GLY A 262 -7.94 16.25 -6.76
N TRP A 263 -6.70 15.76 -6.61
CA TRP A 263 -6.41 14.66 -5.70
C TRP A 263 -6.71 15.04 -4.24
N ARG A 264 -7.29 14.10 -3.49
CA ARG A 264 -7.71 14.20 -2.09
C ARG A 264 -8.07 12.81 -1.57
N VAL A 265 -8.26 12.66 -0.26
CA VAL A 265 -8.82 11.43 0.32
C VAL A 265 -10.09 10.99 -0.42
N GLY A 266 -10.09 9.73 -0.86
CA GLY A 266 -11.14 9.09 -1.67
C GLY A 266 -11.14 9.45 -3.16
N ALA A 267 -10.24 10.31 -3.64
CA ALA A 267 -10.10 10.64 -5.06
C ALA A 267 -8.64 11.00 -5.41
N PRO A 268 -7.83 10.07 -5.98
CA PRO A 268 -8.17 8.70 -6.37
C PRO A 268 -8.58 7.84 -5.16
N GLU A 269 -9.35 6.78 -5.40
CA GLU A 269 -9.91 5.97 -4.31
C GLU A 269 -8.86 5.32 -3.41
N TRP A 270 -7.65 5.14 -3.95
CA TRP A 270 -6.53 4.57 -3.22
C TRP A 270 -5.88 5.56 -2.26
N ILE A 271 -6.32 6.82 -2.16
CA ILE A 271 -5.91 7.76 -1.09
C ILE A 271 -6.89 7.60 0.07
N LEU A 272 -6.45 7.04 1.20
CA LEU A 272 -7.33 6.41 2.17
C LEU A 272 -7.65 7.24 3.42
N GLY A 273 -6.81 8.21 3.76
CA GLY A 273 -7.00 9.04 4.95
C GLY A 273 -5.94 10.12 5.02
N ASP A 274 -6.09 11.01 5.99
CA ASP A 274 -4.99 11.88 6.43
C ASP A 274 -3.97 11.03 7.21
N ASP A 275 -2.70 11.44 7.19
CA ASP A 275 -1.65 10.82 8.01
C ASP A 275 -2.04 10.82 9.52
N PRO A 276 -1.91 9.66 10.21
CA PRO A 276 -2.31 9.50 11.61
C PRO A 276 -1.35 10.17 12.62
N ASP A 277 -0.11 10.41 12.23
CA ASP A 277 0.96 10.97 13.06
C ASP A 277 1.03 12.51 12.99
N GLY A 278 0.16 13.13 12.18
CA GLY A 278 0.03 14.58 12.03
C GLY A 278 0.90 15.18 10.93
N TRP A 279 1.50 14.37 10.06
CA TRP A 279 2.27 14.87 8.91
C TRP A 279 1.35 15.41 7.81
N GLU A 280 0.97 16.68 7.96
CA GLU A 280 0.16 17.39 6.96
C GLU A 280 0.69 17.14 5.54
N ASN A 281 -0.21 16.88 4.59
CA ASN A 281 0.07 16.62 3.18
C ASN A 281 0.62 15.22 2.83
N ASN A 282 0.62 14.30 3.78
CA ASN A 282 0.87 12.88 3.56
C ASN A 282 -0.46 12.13 3.75
N PHE A 283 -0.70 11.12 2.91
CA PHE A 283 -1.95 10.38 2.90
C PHE A 283 -1.69 8.89 2.70
N PRO A 284 -2.04 8.01 3.65
CA PRO A 284 -1.96 6.57 3.48
C PRO A 284 -2.64 6.11 2.19
N VAL A 285 -1.98 5.17 1.48
CA VAL A 285 -2.48 4.66 0.20
C VAL A 285 -2.76 3.18 0.21
N ALA A 286 -3.75 2.76 -0.60
CA ALA A 286 -3.93 1.37 -0.98
C ALA A 286 -2.81 0.96 -1.94
N PHE A 287 -1.63 0.65 -1.41
CA PHE A 287 -0.40 0.41 -2.17
C PHE A 287 -0.47 -0.79 -3.15
N TRP A 288 -1.54 -1.59 -3.09
CA TRP A 288 -1.85 -2.64 -4.07
C TRP A 288 -2.53 -2.15 -5.35
N PHE A 289 -2.88 -0.87 -5.45
CA PHE A 289 -3.49 -0.33 -6.65
C PHE A 289 -2.48 -0.13 -7.79
N ASP A 290 -2.83 -0.61 -8.98
CA ASP A 290 -2.01 -0.48 -10.19
C ASP A 290 -1.68 0.99 -10.50
N GLU A 291 -2.62 1.92 -10.29
CA GLU A 291 -2.40 3.34 -10.50
C GLU A 291 -1.35 3.93 -9.56
N TRP A 292 -1.31 3.48 -8.30
CA TRP A 292 -0.26 3.86 -7.35
C TRP A 292 1.08 3.26 -7.77
N ARG A 293 1.12 1.94 -7.98
CA ARG A 293 2.35 1.23 -8.37
C ARG A 293 2.95 1.79 -9.67
N ALA A 294 2.13 2.16 -10.64
CA ALA A 294 2.56 2.72 -11.92
C ALA A 294 3.30 4.06 -11.82
N ILE A 295 3.08 4.86 -10.77
CA ILE A 295 3.85 6.09 -10.52
C ILE A 295 5.34 5.75 -10.36
N TRP A 296 5.61 4.60 -9.75
CA TRP A 296 6.95 4.12 -9.42
C TRP A 296 7.57 3.28 -10.53
N THR A 297 6.81 2.32 -11.08
CA THR A 297 7.35 1.22 -11.91
C THR A 297 7.04 1.32 -13.40
N ALA A 298 6.13 2.20 -13.83
CA ALA A 298 5.89 2.37 -15.27
C ALA A 298 7.18 2.89 -15.95
N PRO A 299 7.38 2.66 -17.26
CA PRO A 299 8.56 3.17 -17.95
C PRO A 299 8.72 4.69 -17.79
N GLY A 300 9.85 5.12 -17.25
CA GLY A 300 10.13 6.51 -16.88
C GLY A 300 9.51 6.96 -15.54
N GLY A 301 8.96 6.03 -14.76
CA GLY A 301 8.49 6.23 -13.40
C GLY A 301 9.62 6.55 -12.43
N LEU A 302 9.28 6.81 -11.17
CA LEU A 302 10.25 7.28 -10.18
C LEU A 302 11.43 6.33 -9.97
N LEU A 303 11.22 5.01 -10.02
CA LEU A 303 12.32 4.05 -9.84
C LEU A 303 13.31 4.09 -11.00
N ASP A 304 12.83 4.26 -12.25
CA ASP A 304 13.70 4.44 -13.42
C ASP A 304 14.52 5.73 -13.30
N GLN A 305 13.91 6.80 -12.81
CA GLN A 305 14.57 8.09 -12.62
C GLN A 305 15.64 8.02 -11.51
N ILE A 306 15.36 7.32 -10.41
CA ILE A 306 16.32 7.08 -9.32
C ILE A 306 17.53 6.31 -9.84
N VAL A 307 17.30 5.23 -10.61
CA VAL A 307 18.39 4.45 -11.24
C VAL A 307 19.18 5.33 -12.22
N ALA A 308 18.51 6.13 -13.03
CA ALA A 308 19.15 7.05 -13.98
C ALA A 308 19.97 8.15 -13.30
N ALA A 309 19.54 8.62 -12.12
CA ALA A 309 20.30 9.57 -11.30
C ALA A 309 21.51 8.92 -10.61
N GLY A 310 21.67 7.60 -10.69
CA GLY A 310 22.88 6.90 -10.27
C GLY A 310 22.84 6.36 -8.83
N PHE A 311 21.78 6.62 -8.05
CA PHE A 311 21.63 6.13 -6.67
C PHE A 311 21.92 4.64 -6.54
N ASP A 312 22.62 4.23 -5.49
CA ASP A 312 23.02 2.85 -5.15
C ASP A 312 21.88 1.97 -4.65
N GLY A 313 20.77 2.57 -4.26
CA GLY A 313 19.63 1.88 -3.70
C GLY A 313 18.53 2.83 -3.27
N VAL A 314 17.53 2.25 -2.62
CA VAL A 314 16.39 2.95 -2.05
C VAL A 314 16.26 2.68 -0.56
N TYR A 315 15.76 3.66 0.18
CA TYR A 315 15.35 3.58 1.57
C TYR A 315 13.84 3.74 1.60
N LEU A 316 13.13 2.68 1.99
CA LEU A 316 11.69 2.54 1.87
C LEU A 316 11.01 2.96 3.17
N ASP A 317 10.29 4.08 3.14
CA ASP A 317 9.46 4.55 4.25
C ASP A 317 8.00 4.09 4.11
N TRP A 318 7.28 4.14 5.23
CA TRP A 318 5.86 3.85 5.35
C TRP A 318 5.48 2.42 4.94
N ILE A 319 6.43 1.49 5.11
CA ILE A 319 6.16 0.06 5.05
C ILE A 319 5.09 -0.33 6.07
N GLY A 320 5.07 0.32 7.25
CA GLY A 320 4.06 0.11 8.29
C GLY A 320 2.61 0.41 7.87
N ALA A 321 2.38 1.01 6.70
CA ALA A 321 1.04 1.27 6.17
C ALA A 321 0.15 0.01 6.17
N TYR A 322 0.70 -1.21 6.06
CA TYR A 322 -0.11 -2.43 6.10
C TYR A 322 -0.84 -2.67 7.44
N GLU A 323 -0.44 -1.98 8.50
CA GLU A 323 -1.06 -2.03 9.84
C GLU A 323 -1.95 -0.82 10.13
N GLU A 324 -1.98 0.19 9.26
CA GLU A 324 -2.76 1.41 9.46
C GLU A 324 -4.26 1.14 9.30
N ASP A 325 -5.08 1.72 10.18
CA ASP A 325 -6.50 1.38 10.31
C ASP A 325 -7.31 1.61 9.02
N ASN A 326 -7.09 2.73 8.31
CA ASN A 326 -7.79 3.01 7.05
C ASN A 326 -7.34 2.06 5.95
N VAL A 327 -6.04 1.76 5.86
CA VAL A 327 -5.47 0.76 4.94
C VAL A 327 -6.04 -0.63 5.21
N VAL A 328 -6.05 -1.08 6.47
CA VAL A 328 -6.58 -2.38 6.87
C VAL A 328 -8.08 -2.47 6.59
N ALA A 329 -8.85 -1.43 6.91
CA ALA A 329 -10.28 -1.39 6.62
C ALA A 329 -10.56 -1.43 5.11
N PHE A 330 -9.77 -0.70 4.33
CA PHE A 330 -9.91 -0.68 2.87
C PHE A 330 -9.47 -2.01 2.24
N ALA A 331 -8.38 -2.62 2.71
CA ALA A 331 -7.93 -3.94 2.28
C ALA A 331 -8.97 -5.03 2.55
N ALA A 332 -9.59 -5.00 3.73
CA ALA A 332 -10.69 -5.91 4.07
C ALA A 332 -11.90 -5.74 3.14
N ALA A 333 -12.20 -4.50 2.74
CA ALA A 333 -13.26 -4.22 1.77
C ALA A 333 -12.89 -4.68 0.34
N ASP A 334 -11.62 -4.55 -0.05
CA ASP A 334 -11.10 -4.96 -1.36
C ASP A 334 -10.77 -6.47 -1.43
N GLY A 335 -10.83 -7.18 -0.28
CA GLY A 335 -10.66 -8.63 -0.18
C GLY A 335 -9.21 -9.10 -0.26
N VAL A 336 -8.25 -8.26 0.14
CA VAL A 336 -6.82 -8.55 0.13
C VAL A 336 -6.24 -8.58 1.55
N ASP A 337 -5.06 -9.19 1.70
CA ASP A 337 -4.27 -9.11 2.93
C ASP A 337 -3.22 -7.99 2.76
N PRO A 338 -3.36 -6.85 3.47
CA PRO A 338 -2.45 -5.72 3.29
C PRO A 338 -1.01 -6.08 3.64
N ARG A 339 -0.78 -7.00 4.60
CA ARG A 339 0.56 -7.46 4.95
C ARG A 339 1.22 -8.15 3.75
N GLN A 340 0.49 -9.05 3.11
CA GLN A 340 0.98 -9.78 1.94
C GLN A 340 1.17 -8.84 0.73
N GLU A 341 0.26 -7.89 0.53
CA GLU A 341 0.37 -6.89 -0.54
C GLU A 341 1.61 -6.00 -0.38
N MET A 342 2.01 -5.68 0.86
CA MET A 342 3.22 -4.89 1.12
C MET A 342 4.48 -5.71 0.81
N VAL A 343 4.50 -6.99 1.19
CA VAL A 343 5.60 -7.91 0.84
C VAL A 343 5.74 -8.03 -0.68
N TRP A 344 4.64 -8.19 -1.42
CA TRP A 344 4.68 -8.21 -2.88
C TRP A 344 5.13 -6.87 -3.46
N TRP A 345 4.67 -5.76 -2.90
CA TRP A 345 5.03 -4.44 -3.40
C TRP A 345 6.53 -4.16 -3.27
N ILE A 346 7.12 -4.51 -2.13
CA ILE A 346 8.56 -4.39 -1.90
C ILE A 346 9.35 -5.36 -2.79
N GLY A 347 8.81 -6.56 -3.03
CA GLY A 347 9.35 -7.50 -4.01
C GLY A 347 9.39 -6.92 -5.43
N ASP A 348 8.28 -6.31 -5.89
CA ASP A 348 8.17 -5.65 -7.19
C ASP A 348 9.18 -4.49 -7.32
N ILE A 349 9.35 -3.66 -6.28
CA ILE A 349 10.35 -2.58 -6.24
C ILE A 349 11.76 -3.16 -6.38
N ALA A 350 12.08 -4.19 -5.58
CA ALA A 350 13.40 -4.81 -5.59
C ALA A 350 13.72 -5.45 -6.94
N GLU A 351 12.76 -6.16 -7.55
CA GLU A 351 12.90 -6.75 -8.88
C GLU A 351 13.13 -5.66 -9.94
N HIS A 352 12.31 -4.61 -9.94
CA HIS A 352 12.42 -3.48 -10.89
C HIS A 352 13.81 -2.84 -10.85
N LEU A 353 14.27 -2.49 -9.65
CA LEU A 353 15.58 -1.86 -9.44
C LEU A 353 16.73 -2.77 -9.85
N ARG A 354 16.69 -4.05 -9.46
CA ARG A 354 17.77 -5.02 -9.73
C ARG A 354 17.79 -5.47 -11.20
N ALA A 355 16.64 -5.46 -11.88
CA ALA A 355 16.55 -5.67 -13.32
C ALA A 355 17.17 -4.50 -14.11
N ALA A 356 16.97 -3.27 -13.65
CA ALA A 356 17.57 -2.09 -14.25
C ALA A 356 19.08 -2.02 -13.97
N ARG A 357 19.51 -2.30 -12.74
CA ARG A 357 20.92 -2.32 -12.36
C ARG A 357 21.20 -3.38 -11.28
N PRO A 358 21.95 -4.45 -11.59
CA PRO A 358 22.33 -5.45 -10.58
C PRO A 358 23.06 -4.82 -9.40
N GLY A 359 22.67 -5.20 -8.17
CA GLY A 359 23.27 -4.68 -6.94
C GLY A 359 22.66 -3.39 -6.40
N MET A 360 21.49 -2.97 -6.92
CA MET A 360 20.64 -1.99 -6.24
C MET A 360 20.25 -2.49 -4.85
N LEU A 361 20.50 -1.65 -3.85
CA LEU A 361 20.20 -1.92 -2.44
C LEU A 361 18.76 -1.55 -2.12
N VAL A 362 18.11 -2.33 -1.26
CA VAL A 362 16.78 -2.03 -0.71
C VAL A 362 16.88 -2.02 0.81
N ILE A 363 16.71 -0.86 1.44
CA ILE A 363 16.74 -0.69 2.89
C ILE A 363 15.31 -0.43 3.37
N ALA A 364 14.80 -1.28 4.25
CA ALA A 364 13.44 -1.15 4.77
C ALA A 364 13.42 -0.41 6.11
N GLN A 365 12.58 0.60 6.26
CA GLN A 365 12.38 1.34 7.51
C GLN A 365 11.22 0.76 8.33
N ASN A 366 11.43 0.64 9.63
CA ASN A 366 10.47 0.17 10.62
C ASN A 366 9.90 -1.22 10.27
N ALA A 367 8.60 -1.44 10.47
CA ALA A 367 7.86 -2.64 10.04
C ALA A 367 8.52 -3.99 10.39
N LEU A 368 9.12 -4.09 11.58
CA LEU A 368 9.87 -5.28 12.02
C LEU A 368 9.02 -6.57 12.06
N GLY A 369 7.69 -6.44 12.05
CA GLY A 369 6.73 -7.54 11.94
C GLY A 369 6.80 -8.31 10.61
N LEU A 370 7.41 -7.75 9.57
CA LEU A 370 7.61 -8.44 8.29
C LEU A 370 8.88 -9.31 8.25
N LEU A 371 9.78 -9.19 9.25
CA LEU A 371 11.05 -9.92 9.27
C LEU A 371 10.93 -11.43 9.49
N ASP A 372 9.71 -11.95 9.71
CA ASP A 372 9.43 -13.38 9.74
C ASP A 372 8.98 -13.94 8.38
N ASP A 373 8.80 -13.07 7.37
CA ASP A 373 8.44 -13.43 6.00
C ASP A 373 9.67 -13.68 5.12
N PRO A 374 9.90 -14.89 4.61
CA PRO A 374 11.05 -15.17 3.77
C PRO A 374 11.09 -14.34 2.48
N ALA A 375 9.95 -14.07 1.84
CA ALA A 375 9.92 -13.31 0.60
C ALA A 375 10.30 -11.83 0.83
N TYR A 376 9.89 -11.28 1.97
CA TYR A 376 10.33 -9.95 2.42
C TYR A 376 11.84 -9.92 2.67
N LEU A 377 12.37 -10.91 3.39
CA LEU A 377 13.80 -11.02 3.68
C LEU A 377 14.65 -11.17 2.42
N ASP A 378 14.13 -11.82 1.37
CA ASP A 378 14.81 -11.95 0.07
C ASP A 378 14.74 -10.64 -0.75
N ALA A 379 13.72 -9.82 -0.53
CA ALA A 379 13.55 -8.54 -1.20
C ALA A 379 14.48 -7.45 -0.64
N ILE A 380 14.75 -7.44 0.67
CA ILE A 380 15.51 -6.37 1.33
C ILE A 380 16.99 -6.75 1.58
N ASP A 381 17.86 -5.75 1.64
CA ASP A 381 19.29 -5.89 1.94
C ASP A 381 19.65 -5.48 3.37
N ALA A 382 18.83 -4.60 3.97
CA ALA A 382 18.96 -4.13 5.33
C ALA A 382 17.63 -3.66 5.91
N VAL A 383 17.60 -3.55 7.24
CA VAL A 383 16.50 -2.94 7.99
C VAL A 383 17.01 -1.75 8.79
N ALA A 384 16.21 -0.69 8.86
CA ALA A 384 16.41 0.47 9.68
C ALA A 384 15.23 0.62 10.65
N GLN A 385 15.48 0.95 11.91
CA GLN A 385 14.41 1.22 12.89
C GLN A 385 14.63 2.58 13.52
N GLU A 386 13.60 3.41 13.50
CA GLU A 386 13.58 4.69 14.20
C GLU A 386 13.23 4.53 15.67
N HIS A 387 13.56 5.55 16.47
CA HIS A 387 13.19 5.70 17.86
C HIS A 387 13.45 4.44 18.70
N VAL A 388 14.65 3.83 18.59
CA VAL A 388 14.97 2.59 19.33
C VAL A 388 15.14 2.86 20.81
N TRP A 389 15.79 3.98 21.14
CA TRP A 389 16.08 4.40 22.51
C TRP A 389 15.64 5.83 22.81
N PHE A 390 15.68 6.72 21.83
CA PHE A 390 15.30 8.13 21.96
C PHE A 390 14.49 8.60 20.76
N ASP A 391 13.49 9.43 21.06
CA ASP A 391 12.63 10.06 20.08
C ASP A 391 12.45 11.56 20.40
N GLY A 392 11.74 12.27 19.52
CA GLY A 392 11.17 13.58 19.77
C GLY A 392 9.74 13.51 20.32
N GLY A 393 9.00 14.59 20.14
CA GLY A 393 7.57 14.66 20.38
C GLY A 393 6.77 14.88 19.09
N VAL A 394 5.44 14.88 19.22
CA VAL A 394 4.48 15.21 18.17
C VAL A 394 4.85 16.56 17.52
N ASP A 395 4.61 16.71 16.22
CA ASP A 395 4.98 17.90 15.42
C ASP A 395 6.49 18.22 15.45
N ASN A 396 7.34 17.24 15.74
CA ASN A 396 8.77 17.40 15.98
C ASN A 396 9.12 18.27 17.19
N GLU A 397 8.23 18.35 18.19
CA GLU A 397 8.44 19.15 19.40
C GLU A 397 8.34 18.30 20.69
N PRO A 398 9.47 18.02 21.37
CA PRO A 398 10.83 18.43 21.03
C PRO A 398 11.40 17.65 19.82
N GLN A 399 12.48 18.17 19.23
CA GLN A 399 13.17 17.59 18.07
C GLN A 399 13.93 16.29 18.37
N GLY A 400 14.00 15.89 19.65
CA GLY A 400 14.70 14.72 20.14
C GLY A 400 14.89 14.77 21.66
N GLY A 401 15.60 13.79 22.20
CA GLY A 401 16.02 13.74 23.60
C GLY A 401 14.98 13.15 24.56
N CYS A 402 13.90 12.59 24.05
CA CYS A 402 12.91 11.90 24.87
C CYS A 402 13.21 10.40 24.97
N PRO A 403 13.62 9.89 26.15
CA PRO A 403 14.02 8.50 26.30
C PRO A 403 12.79 7.58 26.29
N LEU A 404 12.82 6.56 25.45
CA LEU A 404 11.82 5.50 25.47
C LEU A 404 11.96 4.60 26.71
N PRO A 405 10.86 3.98 27.17
CA PRO A 405 10.90 2.83 28.06
C PRO A 405 11.91 1.79 27.57
N ARG A 406 12.77 1.28 28.46
CA ARG A 406 13.73 0.23 28.08
C ARG A 406 13.08 -1.13 28.00
N ARG A 407 12.05 -1.37 28.83
CA ARG A 407 11.27 -2.61 28.90
C ARG A 407 9.80 -2.35 28.66
N ASN A 408 9.09 -3.36 28.15
CA ASN A 408 7.64 -3.31 27.97
C ASN A 408 6.91 -3.05 29.30
N SER A 409 7.44 -3.55 30.42
CA SER A 409 6.87 -3.30 31.75
C SER A 409 6.98 -1.84 32.24
N GLU A 410 7.81 -1.02 31.59
CA GLU A 410 8.03 0.37 31.97
C GLU A 410 7.06 1.34 31.26
N ILE A 411 6.40 0.88 30.19
CA ILE A 411 5.42 1.65 29.40
C ILE A 411 4.32 2.18 30.34
N GLY A 412 4.08 3.49 30.30
CA GLY A 412 3.07 4.17 31.13
C GLY A 412 3.34 4.16 32.64
N SER A 413 4.43 3.54 33.11
CA SER A 413 4.73 3.43 34.54
C SER A 413 5.00 4.80 35.18
N ALA A 414 4.57 4.97 36.43
CA ALA A 414 4.80 6.22 37.16
C ALA A 414 6.29 6.56 37.30
N ALA A 415 7.14 5.54 37.46
CA ALA A 415 8.58 5.72 37.57
C ALA A 415 9.17 6.30 36.28
N TRP A 416 8.89 5.67 35.12
CA TRP A 416 9.37 6.16 33.83
C TRP A 416 8.82 7.55 33.50
N ARG A 417 7.50 7.76 33.62
CA ARG A 417 6.87 9.08 33.40
C ARG A 417 7.47 10.16 34.29
N SER A 418 7.84 9.83 35.53
CA SER A 418 8.48 10.78 36.46
C SER A 418 9.91 11.15 36.08
N ALA A 419 10.62 10.28 35.36
CA ALA A 419 11.98 10.49 34.89
C ALA A 419 12.06 11.36 33.63
N LEU A 420 10.96 11.45 32.85
CA LEU A 420 10.89 12.34 31.69
C LEU A 420 11.06 13.81 32.08
N THR A 421 11.72 14.56 31.20
CA THR A 421 11.72 16.03 31.24
C THR A 421 10.28 16.56 31.10
N ARG A 422 10.08 17.84 31.43
CA ARG A 422 8.75 18.46 31.29
C ARG A 422 8.24 18.41 29.85
N GLU A 423 9.12 18.62 28.88
CA GLU A 423 8.80 18.63 27.44
C GLU A 423 8.43 17.24 26.97
N CYS A 424 9.27 16.24 27.24
CA CYS A 424 8.98 14.85 26.86
C CYS A 424 7.72 14.29 27.53
N ARG A 425 7.44 14.68 28.78
CA ARG A 425 6.18 14.31 29.43
C ARG A 425 4.98 14.95 28.75
N ARG A 426 5.09 16.19 28.29
CA ARG A 426 4.00 16.86 27.55
C ARG A 426 3.76 16.19 26.20
N ALA A 427 4.81 15.86 25.47
CA ALA A 427 4.73 15.13 24.21
C ALA A 427 4.06 13.76 24.39
N TYR A 428 4.45 13.01 25.43
CA TYR A 428 3.80 11.75 25.78
C TYR A 428 2.33 11.93 26.19
N ASP A 429 2.02 12.96 26.98
CA ASP A 429 0.66 13.19 27.46
C ASP A 429 -0.28 13.70 26.33
N SER A 430 0.24 14.30 25.27
CA SER A 430 -0.55 14.71 24.09
C SER A 430 -0.87 13.54 23.16
N ASP A 431 0.00 12.55 23.09
CA ASP A 431 -0.21 11.32 22.32
C ASP A 431 0.32 10.10 23.09
N PRO A 432 -0.51 9.52 23.97
CA PRO A 432 -0.11 8.40 24.80
C PRO A 432 -0.03 7.07 24.04
N ASP A 433 -0.54 7.00 22.82
CA ASP A 433 -0.52 5.79 21.99
C ASP A 433 0.59 5.85 20.91
N GLY A 434 1.21 7.03 20.71
CA GLY A 434 2.33 7.23 19.79
C GLY A 434 3.67 6.61 20.21
N THR A 435 4.70 6.97 19.46
CA THR A 435 6.05 6.36 19.50
C THR A 435 6.75 6.42 20.87
N LEU A 436 6.45 7.41 21.71
CA LEU A 436 6.99 7.49 23.08
C LEU A 436 6.44 6.40 24.02
N SER A 437 5.37 5.70 23.62
CA SER A 437 4.87 4.49 24.29
C SER A 437 5.53 3.19 23.81
N ALA A 438 6.32 3.22 22.74
CA ALA A 438 7.10 2.06 22.33
C ALA A 438 8.21 1.74 23.36
N SER A 439 8.79 0.55 23.31
CA SER A 439 9.91 0.20 24.18
C SER A 439 11.10 -0.33 23.39
N SER A 440 12.32 -0.05 23.88
CA SER A 440 13.53 -0.61 23.28
C SER A 440 13.47 -2.14 23.21
N GLU A 441 13.01 -2.80 24.28
CA GLU A 441 12.80 -4.26 24.30
C GLU A 441 11.88 -4.76 23.17
N GLY A 442 10.86 -3.98 22.81
CA GLY A 442 9.94 -4.29 21.70
C GLY A 442 10.64 -4.41 20.34
N TYR A 443 11.65 -3.58 20.09
CA TYR A 443 12.40 -3.59 18.84
C TYR A 443 13.60 -4.54 18.85
N LEU A 444 14.37 -4.53 19.94
CA LEU A 444 15.70 -5.15 20.00
C LEU A 444 15.67 -6.64 19.63
N ALA A 445 14.66 -7.39 20.07
CA ALA A 445 14.56 -8.81 19.77
C ALA A 445 14.45 -9.08 18.25
N ALA A 446 13.74 -8.26 17.49
CA ALA A 446 13.61 -8.41 16.05
C ALA A 446 14.89 -7.96 15.32
N LEU A 447 15.47 -6.83 15.75
CA LEU A 447 16.74 -6.31 15.21
C LEU A 447 17.90 -7.29 15.43
N GLU A 448 18.00 -7.91 16.60
CA GLU A 448 19.03 -8.92 16.88
C GLU A 448 18.86 -10.18 16.02
N ARG A 449 17.61 -10.60 15.74
CA ARG A 449 17.34 -11.71 14.82
C ARG A 449 17.73 -11.35 13.39
N ALA A 450 17.36 -10.16 12.90
CA ALA A 450 17.76 -9.67 11.59
C ALA A 450 19.29 -9.64 11.45
N ARG A 451 19.99 -9.04 12.40
CA ARG A 451 21.47 -9.05 12.44
C ARG A 451 22.03 -10.48 12.44
N GLY A 452 21.39 -11.39 13.16
CA GLY A 452 21.76 -12.82 13.22
C GLY A 452 21.74 -13.54 11.87
N THR A 453 21.00 -13.04 10.87
CA THR A 453 21.00 -13.55 9.49
C THR A 453 22.11 -12.94 8.62
N GLY A 454 22.95 -12.08 9.19
CA GLY A 454 23.96 -11.30 8.47
C GLY A 454 23.38 -10.12 7.68
N MET A 455 22.17 -9.68 8.02
CA MET A 455 21.60 -8.44 7.49
C MET A 455 22.17 -7.24 8.24
N ALA A 456 22.45 -6.15 7.52
CA ALA A 456 22.83 -4.90 8.17
C ALA A 456 21.62 -4.30 8.88
N VAL A 457 21.83 -3.80 10.10
CA VAL A 457 20.78 -3.21 10.93
C VAL A 457 21.18 -1.78 11.25
N PHE A 458 20.38 -0.84 10.76
CA PHE A 458 20.52 0.58 11.01
C PHE A 458 19.56 0.99 12.14
N THR A 459 20.00 1.91 13.00
CA THR A 459 19.13 2.51 14.03
C THR A 459 19.12 4.02 13.84
N VAL A 460 17.96 4.64 13.99
CA VAL A 460 17.80 6.10 13.91
C VAL A 460 17.25 6.56 15.26
N ASP A 461 17.99 7.38 15.97
CA ASP A 461 17.57 7.91 17.26
C ASP A 461 17.63 9.43 17.27
N TYR A 462 16.61 10.04 17.86
CA TYR A 462 16.49 11.49 17.88
C TYR A 462 16.99 12.02 19.22
N ALA A 463 18.22 12.53 19.23
CA ALA A 463 18.88 13.05 20.42
C ALA A 463 19.92 14.12 20.07
N GLU A 464 19.96 15.20 20.86
CA GLU A 464 20.88 16.33 20.65
C GLU A 464 21.90 16.49 21.77
N ALA A 465 21.64 15.93 22.96
CA ALA A 465 22.56 16.05 24.09
C ALA A 465 23.75 15.10 23.91
N ALA A 466 24.98 15.64 24.04
CA ALA A 466 26.21 14.87 23.83
C ALA A 466 26.31 13.58 24.68
N ALA A 467 25.74 13.60 25.89
CA ALA A 467 25.71 12.43 26.76
C ALA A 467 24.78 11.33 26.21
N ASP A 468 23.63 11.70 25.65
CA ASP A 468 22.68 10.77 25.05
C ASP A 468 23.23 10.23 23.73
N ILE A 469 23.81 11.09 22.88
CA ILE A 469 24.48 10.69 21.63
C ILE A 469 25.57 9.66 21.90
N SER A 470 26.47 9.94 22.84
CA SER A 470 27.56 9.01 23.18
C SER A 470 27.04 7.68 23.75
N TRP A 471 25.97 7.72 24.54
CA TRP A 471 25.36 6.50 25.08
C TRP A 471 24.67 5.67 23.99
N ILE A 472 23.91 6.31 23.08
CA ILE A 472 23.23 5.63 21.97
C ILE A 472 24.26 4.99 21.06
N ASP A 473 25.29 5.73 20.64
CA ASP A 473 26.33 5.21 19.74
C ASP A 473 27.00 3.97 20.33
N SER A 474 27.47 4.06 21.59
CA SER A 474 28.10 2.93 22.27
C SER A 474 27.15 1.75 22.44
N THR A 475 25.86 1.98 22.69
CA THR A 475 24.86 0.93 22.91
C THR A 475 24.49 0.21 21.60
N ALA A 476 24.25 0.98 20.54
CA ALA A 476 23.93 0.47 19.20
C ALA A 476 25.12 -0.32 18.63
N ARG A 477 26.32 0.25 18.65
CA ARG A 477 27.54 -0.42 18.16
C ARG A 477 27.92 -1.63 19.01
N GLY A 478 27.72 -1.57 20.32
CA GLY A 478 27.87 -2.74 21.22
C GLY A 478 26.94 -3.90 20.85
N SER A 479 25.80 -3.58 20.22
CA SER A 479 24.84 -4.54 19.67
C SER A 479 25.09 -4.84 18.18
N GLY A 480 26.19 -4.36 17.59
CA GLY A 480 26.52 -4.56 16.18
C GLY A 480 25.56 -3.90 15.21
N PHE A 481 24.83 -2.87 15.65
CA PHE A 481 23.98 -2.03 14.82
C PHE A 481 24.74 -0.79 14.35
N LEU A 482 24.23 -0.12 13.32
CA LEU A 482 24.80 1.06 12.69
C LEU A 482 23.94 2.30 13.03
N PRO A 483 24.31 3.10 14.04
CA PRO A 483 23.49 4.21 14.50
C PRO A 483 23.62 5.45 13.60
N PHE A 484 22.50 6.09 13.34
CA PHE A 484 22.40 7.52 13.04
C PHE A 484 21.73 8.20 14.23
N ILE A 485 22.29 9.32 14.68
CA ILE A 485 21.79 10.06 15.83
C ILE A 485 21.72 11.52 15.45
N GLY A 486 20.53 12.10 15.49
CA GLY A 486 20.31 13.46 15.03
C GLY A 486 19.01 14.06 15.55
N ARG A 487 18.47 15.02 14.80
CA ARG A 487 17.18 15.65 15.09
C ARG A 487 16.08 15.06 14.20
N ARG A 488 14.85 15.02 14.72
CA ARG A 488 13.69 14.43 14.05
C ARG A 488 13.33 15.08 12.71
N ALA A 489 13.56 16.38 12.56
CA ALA A 489 13.31 17.07 11.30
C ALA A 489 14.20 16.62 10.13
N LEU A 490 15.35 15.96 10.38
CA LEU A 490 16.28 15.48 9.34
C LEU A 490 16.68 16.55 8.30
N ASP A 491 16.66 17.82 8.70
CA ASP A 491 16.82 19.02 7.85
C ASP A 491 18.22 19.64 7.97
N ARG A 492 19.15 18.96 8.64
CA ARG A 492 20.50 19.47 8.91
C ARG A 492 21.54 18.39 8.78
N TYR A 493 22.66 18.78 8.16
CA TYR A 493 23.85 17.96 8.15
C TYR A 493 24.28 17.61 9.58
N GLN A 494 24.39 16.32 9.85
CA GLN A 494 24.92 15.76 11.09
C GLN A 494 26.32 15.17 10.79
N PRO A 495 27.39 15.57 11.50
CA PRO A 495 28.68 14.92 11.36
C PRO A 495 28.66 13.49 11.93
N PRO A 496 29.58 12.61 11.50
CA PRO A 496 29.77 11.31 12.14
C PRO A 496 30.03 11.47 13.64
N VAL A 497 29.57 10.50 14.43
CA VAL A 497 29.86 10.42 15.86
C VAL A 497 31.21 9.71 16.02
N ASP A 498 32.20 10.43 16.55
CA ASP A 498 33.59 9.97 16.75
C ASP A 498 33.78 9.04 17.97
#